data_AF-A0A6P6CRH7-F1
#
_entry.id   AF-A0A6P6CRH7-F1
#
_cell.length_a   1.000
_cell.length_b   1.000
_cell.length_c   1.000
_cell.angle_alpha   90.00
_cell.angle_beta   90.00
_cell.angle_gamma   90.00
#
_symmetry.space_group_name_H-M   'P 1'
#
loop_
_entity.id
_entity.type
_entity.pdbx_description
1 polymer ?
#
loop_
_entity_poly.entity_id
_entity_poly.type
_entity_poly.pdbx_seq_one_letter_code
_entity_poly.pdbx_strand_id
1 'polypeptide(L)'
;MGKAHLALKNYSVSRECFQKILEINPQLQTQVKDYLNQVDLRQKADLQEKEAHELLDSGKNTAVTTKNLLETLSKPDQNPLFYAGGIEILTEMMKDCTERTLFRTQNGFSIISGNEIIRRCFSTAGKDAMEETVCVSVLRLWQAVCSENEENQRLLVTRPDTGRLLSSLLASDVLTIQEQSLALLLQLAQSENGRSLVVSHLDLTRLLEALVSFLKFSDKKANSAMGLLIDLALEERFQVWFQANLPSVLPALTGVLKRDPRVTNTLALSQCIALMGNLSAEAATRRQMSASEEFGNACLSLMARCEEDVDLFREVIYALLGLMMNLCLQSPFVSEIWTMEASRRCMSLLNSQDGGILTRAAGVLSRTLSSSLKIVEEALRAGVVKKMIKFLKTGGQTASRYAVKTLAICTNSYHEAREEVTRLDKKFSVLKELLSSEDEILVGNAALCLGNCMEVPQAASSLLKTDIVQVLLKLAGSDAQKTAVQLNAGIALGKLCTAEPRFAAQLRELHGIEILNSTVKYLNDS
;
A
#
# COMPACT_ATOMS: atom_id res chain seq x y z
N MET A 1 -7.97 19.56 31.72
CA MET A 1 -8.84 20.76 31.69
C MET A 1 -9.72 20.80 30.44
N GLY A 2 -9.18 20.80 29.21
CA GLY A 2 -9.99 20.87 27.97
C GLY A 2 -11.16 19.88 27.90
N LYS A 3 -10.91 18.58 28.10
CA LYS A 3 -11.98 17.55 28.14
C LYS A 3 -13.07 17.81 29.18
N ALA A 4 -12.74 18.42 30.32
CA ALA A 4 -13.72 18.75 31.35
C ALA A 4 -14.60 19.95 30.91
N HIS A 5 -13.99 20.98 30.32
CA HIS A 5 -14.74 22.09 29.73
C HIS A 5 -15.63 21.64 28.57
N LEU A 6 -15.18 20.70 27.75
CA LEU A 6 -15.99 20.06 26.72
C LEU A 6 -17.24 19.39 27.30
N ALA A 7 -17.07 18.60 28.37
CA ALA A 7 -18.19 17.94 29.06
C ALA A 7 -19.19 18.94 29.66
N LEU A 8 -18.72 20.11 30.10
CA LEU A 8 -19.54 21.22 30.59
C LEU A 8 -20.11 22.12 29.47
N LYS A 9 -19.94 21.75 28.18
CA LYS A 9 -20.37 22.52 27.01
C LYS A 9 -19.73 23.92 26.90
N ASN A 10 -18.60 24.12 27.58
CA ASN A 10 -17.79 25.35 27.50
C ASN A 10 -16.83 25.27 26.31
N TYR A 11 -17.37 25.32 25.10
CA TYR A 11 -16.65 25.03 23.87
C TYR A 11 -15.46 25.97 23.59
N SER A 12 -15.61 27.27 23.81
CA SER A 12 -14.52 28.25 23.63
C SER A 12 -13.33 27.93 24.54
N VAL A 13 -13.59 27.80 25.85
CA VAL A 13 -12.55 27.49 26.86
C VAL A 13 -11.92 26.12 26.61
N SER A 14 -12.71 25.15 26.13
CA SER A 14 -12.19 23.85 25.71
C SER A 14 -11.18 23.97 24.57
N ARG A 15 -11.48 24.76 23.52
CA ARG A 15 -10.55 25.00 22.40
C ARG A 15 -9.27 25.70 22.87
N GLU A 16 -9.39 26.75 23.66
CA GLU A 16 -8.23 27.46 24.23
C GLU A 16 -7.34 26.52 25.05
N CYS A 17 -7.94 25.65 25.87
CA CYS A 17 -7.20 24.66 26.65
C CYS A 17 -6.40 23.69 25.77
N PHE A 18 -6.97 23.23 24.65
CA PHE A 18 -6.27 22.33 23.74
C PHE A 18 -5.20 23.06 22.91
N GLN A 19 -5.45 24.30 22.50
CA GLN A 19 -4.47 25.10 21.76
C GLN A 19 -3.21 25.40 22.58
N LYS A 20 -3.37 25.65 23.89
CA LYS A 20 -2.24 25.83 24.82
C LYS A 20 -1.28 24.65 24.88
N ILE A 21 -1.70 23.45 24.48
CA ILE A 21 -0.79 22.28 24.39
C ILE A 21 0.33 22.55 23.37
N LEU A 22 0.04 23.26 22.28
CA LEU A 22 1.03 23.57 21.23
C LEU A 22 2.03 24.63 21.66
N GLU A 23 1.65 25.53 22.58
CA GLU A 23 2.57 26.49 23.19
C GLU A 23 3.63 25.77 24.05
N ILE A 24 3.26 24.64 24.67
CA ILE A 24 4.15 23.84 25.53
C ILE A 24 4.93 22.82 24.71
N ASN A 25 4.27 22.13 23.79
CA ASN A 25 4.87 21.12 22.93
C ASN A 25 4.31 21.20 21.50
N PRO A 26 5.02 21.89 20.59
CA PRO A 26 4.63 22.01 19.19
C PRO A 26 4.53 20.66 18.44
N GLN A 27 5.19 19.59 18.93
CA GLN A 27 5.19 18.28 18.27
C GLN A 27 3.84 17.54 18.39
N LEU A 28 2.92 18.01 19.25
CA LEU A 28 1.61 17.38 19.46
C LEU A 28 0.51 17.93 18.52
N GLN A 29 0.89 18.55 17.40
CA GLN A 29 -0.03 19.18 16.46
C GLN A 29 -1.18 18.27 16.01
N THR A 30 -0.89 17.03 15.63
CA THR A 30 -1.90 16.04 15.21
C THR A 30 -2.91 15.74 16.32
N GLN A 31 -2.43 15.51 17.55
CA GLN A 31 -3.30 15.22 18.68
C GLN A 31 -4.19 16.42 19.05
N VAL A 32 -3.66 17.64 18.97
CA VAL A 32 -4.44 18.85 19.21
C VAL A 32 -5.49 19.05 18.12
N LYS A 33 -5.17 18.80 16.85
CA LYS A 33 -6.15 18.79 15.75
C LYS A 33 -7.31 17.83 16.05
N ASP A 34 -7.01 16.61 16.51
CA ASP A 34 -8.03 15.62 16.87
C ASP A 34 -8.93 16.10 18.01
N TYR A 35 -8.34 16.71 19.05
CA TYR A 35 -9.12 17.27 20.15
C TYR A 35 -10.00 18.44 19.72
N LEU A 36 -9.50 19.34 18.87
CA LEU A 36 -10.29 20.45 18.36
C LEU A 36 -11.45 19.95 17.49
N ASN A 37 -11.20 18.97 16.62
CA ASN A 37 -12.25 18.31 15.83
C ASN A 37 -13.33 17.70 16.74
N GLN A 38 -12.96 17.04 17.85
CA GLN A 38 -13.94 16.52 18.82
C GLN A 38 -14.79 17.63 19.45
N VAL A 39 -14.21 18.80 19.73
CA VAL A 39 -14.95 19.96 20.25
C VAL A 39 -15.95 20.45 19.21
N ASP A 40 -15.54 20.58 17.95
CA ASP A 40 -16.39 21.06 16.86
C ASP A 40 -17.57 20.10 16.59
N LEU A 41 -17.29 18.79 16.54
CA LEU A 41 -18.32 17.77 16.39
C LEU A 41 -19.34 17.79 17.53
N ARG A 42 -18.85 17.94 18.78
CA ARG A 42 -19.74 17.98 19.95
C ARG A 42 -20.60 19.23 19.98
N GLN A 43 -20.03 20.40 19.64
CA GLN A 43 -20.79 21.63 19.54
C GLN A 43 -21.85 21.55 18.43
N LYS A 44 -21.50 20.99 17.26
CA LYS A 44 -22.44 20.75 16.16
C LYS A 44 -23.59 19.85 16.60
N ALA A 45 -23.29 18.73 17.26
CA ALA A 45 -24.30 17.80 17.76
C ALA A 45 -25.25 18.45 18.77
N ASP A 46 -24.73 19.21 19.72
CA ASP A 46 -25.54 19.91 20.73
C ASP A 46 -26.47 20.96 20.10
N LEU A 47 -26.02 21.67 19.05
CA LEU A 47 -26.85 22.62 18.31
C LEU A 47 -27.99 21.90 17.56
N GLN A 48 -27.65 20.83 16.84
CA GLN A 48 -28.63 20.00 16.13
C GLN A 48 -29.69 19.43 17.10
N GLU A 49 -29.27 18.98 18.28
CA GLU A 49 -30.17 18.46 19.32
C GLU A 49 -31.15 19.53 19.81
N LYS A 50 -30.65 20.75 20.04
CA LYS A 50 -31.47 21.88 20.47
C LYS A 50 -32.51 22.25 19.41
N GLU A 51 -32.09 22.41 18.16
CA GLU A 51 -32.99 22.74 17.03
C GLU A 51 -34.03 21.64 16.81
N ALA A 52 -33.62 20.38 16.91
CA ALA A 52 -34.53 19.24 16.79
C ALA A 52 -35.60 19.22 17.88
N HIS A 53 -35.22 19.58 19.12
CA HIS A 53 -36.15 19.66 20.24
C HIS A 53 -37.15 20.81 20.06
N GLU A 54 -36.68 21.99 19.65
CA GLU A 54 -37.54 23.16 19.40
C GLU A 54 -38.59 22.87 18.32
N LEU A 55 -38.22 22.16 17.25
CA LEU A 55 -39.16 21.77 16.18
C LEU A 55 -40.15 20.69 16.61
N LEU A 56 -39.75 19.81 17.54
CA LEU A 56 -40.66 18.84 18.14
C LEU A 56 -41.69 19.53 19.05
N ASP A 57 -41.22 20.46 19.89
CA ASP A 57 -42.05 21.23 20.81
C ASP A 57 -43.02 22.17 20.07
N SER A 58 -42.60 22.69 18.91
CA SER A 58 -43.47 23.47 18.03
C SER A 58 -44.54 22.63 17.31
N GLY A 59 -44.53 21.30 17.49
CA GLY A 59 -45.48 20.39 16.87
C GLY A 59 -45.29 20.21 15.37
N LYS A 60 -44.06 20.37 14.83
CA LYS A 60 -43.78 20.10 13.41
C LYS A 60 -44.24 18.67 13.07
N ASN A 61 -45.14 18.54 12.09
CA ASN A 61 -45.79 17.26 11.77
C ASN A 61 -44.79 16.10 11.60
N THR A 62 -43.72 16.30 10.83
CA THR A 62 -42.71 15.25 10.58
C THR A 62 -41.97 14.85 11.86
N ALA A 63 -41.64 15.81 12.73
CA ALA A 63 -40.97 15.56 14.02
C ALA A 63 -41.86 14.72 14.96
N VAL A 64 -43.14 15.08 15.07
CA VAL A 64 -44.11 14.34 15.88
C VAL A 64 -44.33 12.93 15.31
N THR A 65 -44.46 12.80 13.99
CA THR A 65 -44.59 11.50 13.34
C THR A 65 -43.36 10.61 13.56
N THR A 66 -42.14 11.16 13.50
CA THR A 66 -40.91 10.40 13.80
C THR A 66 -40.93 9.85 15.21
N LYS A 67 -41.29 10.67 16.20
CA LYS A 67 -41.42 10.23 17.60
C LYS A 67 -42.47 9.13 17.76
N ASN A 68 -43.67 9.33 17.22
CA ASN A 68 -44.77 8.36 17.33
C ASN A 68 -44.44 7.02 16.64
N LEU A 69 -43.69 7.06 15.54
CA LEU A 69 -43.25 5.86 14.84
C LEU A 69 -42.20 5.08 15.64
N LEU A 70 -41.26 5.77 16.29
CA LEU A 70 -40.30 5.16 17.21
C LEU A 70 -41.01 4.52 18.42
N GLU A 71 -42.00 5.20 19.00
CA GLU A 71 -42.85 4.63 20.05
C GLU A 71 -43.59 3.37 19.56
N THR A 72 -44.07 3.38 18.31
CA THR A 72 -44.72 2.21 17.70
C THR A 72 -43.75 1.04 17.50
N LEU A 73 -42.52 1.31 17.05
CA LEU A 73 -41.47 0.32 16.89
C LEU A 73 -40.91 -0.20 18.22
N SER A 74 -41.15 0.51 19.33
CA SER A 74 -40.75 0.07 20.66
C SER A 74 -41.62 -1.08 21.23
N LYS A 75 -42.78 -1.35 20.61
CA LYS A 75 -43.69 -2.41 21.04
C LYS A 75 -43.01 -3.77 20.91
N PRO A 76 -42.97 -4.59 21.98
CA PRO A 76 -42.38 -5.93 21.91
C PRO A 76 -43.26 -6.91 21.14
N ASP A 77 -42.69 -8.08 20.83
CA ASP A 77 -43.39 -9.29 20.37
C ASP A 77 -44.20 -9.17 19.07
N GLN A 78 -43.91 -8.17 18.24
CA GLN A 78 -44.51 -8.05 16.90
C GLN A 78 -43.84 -8.98 15.88
N ASN A 79 -44.53 -9.34 14.80
CA ASN A 79 -43.93 -10.13 13.72
C ASN A 79 -42.76 -9.39 13.04
N PRO A 80 -41.67 -10.07 12.61
CA PRO A 80 -40.60 -9.48 11.78
C PRO A 80 -41.05 -8.46 10.71
N LEU A 81 -42.10 -8.75 9.94
CA LEU A 81 -42.58 -7.85 8.89
C LEU A 81 -43.19 -6.54 9.43
N PHE A 82 -43.73 -6.53 10.65
CA PHE A 82 -44.17 -5.31 11.30
C PHE A 82 -42.98 -4.36 11.48
N TYR A 83 -41.85 -4.88 11.98
CA TYR A 83 -40.65 -4.08 12.17
C TYR A 83 -40.06 -3.65 10.83
N ALA A 84 -39.96 -4.55 9.85
CA ALA A 84 -39.47 -4.19 8.51
C ALA A 84 -40.28 -3.03 7.90
N GLY A 85 -41.61 -3.14 7.90
CA GLY A 85 -42.50 -2.09 7.37
C GLY A 85 -42.35 -0.75 8.11
N GLY A 86 -42.34 -0.78 9.45
CA GLY A 86 -42.17 0.45 10.24
C GLY A 86 -40.78 1.08 10.07
N ILE A 87 -39.74 0.26 9.90
CA ILE A 87 -38.36 0.71 9.65
C ILE A 87 -38.21 1.33 8.26
N GLU A 88 -38.84 0.77 7.22
CA GLU A 88 -38.83 1.35 5.88
C GLU A 88 -39.56 2.71 5.85
N ILE A 89 -40.71 2.83 6.53
CA ILE A 89 -41.38 4.13 6.70
C ILE A 89 -40.46 5.12 7.42
N LEU A 90 -39.81 4.69 8.51
CA LEU A 90 -38.89 5.54 9.26
C LEU A 90 -37.69 5.97 8.40
N THR A 91 -37.17 5.08 7.57
CA THR A 91 -36.06 5.35 6.65
C THR A 91 -36.42 6.46 5.65
N GLU A 92 -37.60 6.40 5.05
CA GLU A 92 -38.10 7.44 4.13
C GLU A 92 -38.28 8.81 4.78
N MET A 93 -38.41 8.87 6.11
CA MET A 93 -38.49 10.12 6.86
C MET A 93 -37.12 10.74 7.16
N MET A 94 -36.02 9.99 7.05
CA MET A 94 -34.66 10.44 7.41
C MET A 94 -34.01 11.31 6.32
N LYS A 95 -34.78 12.26 5.78
CA LYS A 95 -34.35 13.14 4.68
C LYS A 95 -33.59 14.37 5.18
N ASP A 96 -34.03 14.95 6.29
CA ASP A 96 -33.43 16.17 6.84
C ASP A 96 -32.65 15.92 8.14
N CYS A 97 -31.80 16.88 8.50
CA CYS A 97 -30.97 16.82 9.70
C CYS A 97 -31.80 16.71 10.99
N THR A 98 -32.97 17.35 11.04
CA THR A 98 -33.88 17.32 12.19
C THR A 98 -34.34 15.91 12.50
N GLU A 99 -34.92 15.19 11.54
CA GLU A 99 -35.49 13.86 11.73
C GLU A 99 -34.39 12.83 12.07
N ARG A 100 -33.20 12.95 11.46
CA ARG A 100 -32.02 12.14 11.83
C ARG A 100 -31.57 12.39 13.26
N THR A 101 -31.66 13.63 13.73
CA THR A 101 -31.29 13.99 15.11
C THR A 101 -32.36 13.56 16.11
N LEU A 102 -33.64 13.67 15.75
CA LEU A 102 -34.75 13.12 16.51
C LEU A 102 -34.66 11.62 16.64
N PHE A 103 -34.27 10.90 15.58
CA PHE A 103 -34.03 9.46 15.66
C PHE A 103 -33.07 9.12 16.81
N ARG A 104 -31.94 9.84 16.91
CA ARG A 104 -30.96 9.60 17.97
C ARG A 104 -31.45 10.02 19.36
N THR A 105 -32.03 11.21 19.49
CA THR A 105 -32.46 11.77 20.79
C THR A 105 -33.69 11.10 21.36
N GLN A 106 -34.55 10.51 20.52
CA GLN A 106 -35.71 9.69 20.91
C GLN A 106 -35.36 8.19 21.00
N ASN A 107 -34.11 7.86 21.34
CA ASN A 107 -33.63 6.50 21.58
C ASN A 107 -33.72 5.51 20.41
N GLY A 108 -33.80 5.99 19.16
CA GLY A 108 -33.97 5.15 17.97
C GLY A 108 -32.94 4.03 17.83
N PHE A 109 -31.65 4.31 18.04
CA PHE A 109 -30.62 3.26 18.03
C PHE A 109 -30.87 2.16 19.07
N SER A 110 -31.35 2.53 20.27
CA SER A 110 -31.64 1.58 21.33
C SER A 110 -32.94 0.81 21.09
N ILE A 111 -33.94 1.45 20.49
CA ILE A 111 -35.20 0.79 20.09
C ILE A 111 -34.92 -0.30 19.06
N ILE A 112 -34.16 0.04 18.01
CA ILE A 112 -33.85 -0.91 16.92
C ILE A 112 -32.93 -2.03 17.41
N SER A 113 -31.80 -1.70 18.04
CA SER A 113 -30.82 -2.73 18.47
C SER A 113 -31.25 -3.50 19.72
N GLY A 114 -32.11 -2.93 20.56
CA GLY A 114 -32.59 -3.55 21.78
C GLY A 114 -33.80 -4.46 21.57
N ASN A 115 -34.46 -4.40 20.40
CA ASN A 115 -35.58 -5.27 20.09
C ASN A 115 -35.09 -6.70 19.82
N GLU A 116 -35.62 -7.67 20.59
CA GLU A 116 -35.18 -9.06 20.52
C GLU A 116 -35.42 -9.70 19.16
N ILE A 117 -36.54 -9.36 18.51
CA ILE A 117 -36.92 -9.94 17.21
C ILE A 117 -35.99 -9.43 16.12
N ILE A 118 -35.72 -8.11 16.09
CA ILE A 118 -34.73 -7.52 15.17
C ILE A 118 -33.34 -8.14 15.41
N ARG A 119 -32.92 -8.24 16.68
CA ARG A 119 -31.62 -8.82 17.04
C ARG A 119 -31.50 -10.28 16.58
N ARG A 120 -32.57 -11.07 16.67
CA ARG A 120 -32.60 -12.46 16.20
C ARG A 120 -32.45 -12.54 14.68
N CYS A 121 -33.07 -11.63 13.93
CA CYS A 121 -32.94 -11.58 12.46
C CYS A 121 -31.49 -11.40 11.99
N PHE A 122 -30.63 -10.77 12.79
CA PHE A 122 -29.20 -10.62 12.47
C PHE A 122 -28.37 -11.90 12.61
N SER A 123 -28.94 -13.00 13.11
CA SER A 123 -28.22 -14.25 13.25
C SER A 123 -27.67 -14.78 11.91
N THR A 124 -26.49 -15.41 11.93
CA THR A 124 -25.77 -15.80 10.71
C THR A 124 -26.21 -17.16 10.14
N ALA A 125 -27.06 -17.92 10.83
CA ALA A 125 -27.48 -19.26 10.42
C ALA A 125 -28.83 -19.23 9.71
N GLY A 126 -28.88 -19.70 8.45
CA GLY A 126 -30.12 -20.03 7.72
C GLY A 126 -31.24 -19.00 7.82
N LYS A 127 -31.03 -17.82 7.24
CA LYS A 127 -32.03 -16.74 7.25
C LYS A 127 -33.21 -17.08 6.33
N ASP A 128 -34.42 -16.88 6.83
CA ASP A 128 -35.61 -16.87 5.97
C ASP A 128 -35.80 -15.50 5.27
N ALA A 129 -36.74 -15.44 4.32
CA ALA A 129 -37.01 -14.22 3.56
C ALA A 129 -37.49 -13.04 4.41
N MET A 130 -38.15 -13.32 5.55
CA MET A 130 -38.64 -12.28 6.47
C MET A 130 -37.47 -11.70 7.26
N GLU A 131 -36.56 -12.54 7.74
CA GLU A 131 -35.35 -12.15 8.46
C GLU A 131 -34.38 -11.35 7.56
N GLU A 132 -34.23 -11.75 6.29
CA GLU A 132 -33.50 -10.98 5.29
C GLU A 132 -34.09 -9.57 5.13
N THR A 133 -35.42 -9.49 4.97
CA THR A 133 -36.12 -8.21 4.78
C THR A 133 -35.88 -7.27 5.97
N VAL A 134 -35.93 -7.78 7.20
CA VAL A 134 -35.63 -6.99 8.41
C VAL A 134 -34.18 -6.51 8.40
N CYS A 135 -33.21 -7.37 8.09
CA CYS A 135 -31.79 -6.99 8.04
C CYS A 135 -31.53 -5.87 7.04
N VAL A 136 -32.07 -6.02 5.83
CA VAL A 136 -31.95 -5.03 4.75
C VAL A 136 -32.59 -3.70 5.17
N SER A 137 -33.79 -3.74 5.76
CA SER A 137 -34.50 -2.56 6.25
C SER A 137 -33.67 -1.81 7.30
N VAL A 138 -33.07 -2.53 8.25
CA VAL A 138 -32.22 -1.89 9.28
C VAL A 138 -30.94 -1.31 8.69
N LEU A 139 -30.28 -2.00 7.75
CA LEU A 139 -29.08 -1.49 7.10
C LEU A 139 -29.36 -0.21 6.30
N ARG A 140 -30.53 -0.11 5.65
CA ARG A 140 -30.98 1.10 4.97
C ARG A 140 -31.30 2.22 5.95
N LEU A 141 -31.99 1.91 7.05
CA LEU A 141 -32.23 2.88 8.11
C LEU A 141 -30.90 3.43 8.65
N TRP A 142 -29.93 2.56 8.92
CA TRP A 142 -28.60 2.99 9.39
C TRP A 142 -27.88 3.89 8.38
N GLN A 143 -27.96 3.59 7.08
CA GLN A 143 -27.46 4.50 6.04
C GLN A 143 -28.16 5.86 6.11
N ALA A 144 -29.50 5.87 6.15
CA ALA A 144 -30.28 7.11 6.14
C ALA A 144 -30.05 7.98 7.39
N VAL A 145 -29.98 7.38 8.59
CA VAL A 145 -29.73 8.14 9.84
C VAL A 145 -28.28 8.62 9.95
N CYS A 146 -27.33 7.90 9.37
CA CYS A 146 -25.90 8.26 9.41
C CYS A 146 -25.46 9.20 8.29
N SER A 147 -26.32 9.43 7.30
CA SER A 147 -26.01 10.30 6.17
C SER A 147 -25.74 11.71 6.65
N GLU A 148 -24.52 12.21 6.37
CA GLU A 148 -24.03 13.54 6.75
C GLU A 148 -24.24 13.90 8.25
N ASN A 149 -24.26 12.88 9.12
CA ASN A 149 -24.48 13.06 10.56
C ASN A 149 -23.44 12.28 11.38
N GLU A 150 -22.34 12.95 11.73
CA GLU A 150 -21.17 12.34 12.36
C GLU A 150 -21.46 11.82 13.77
N GLU A 151 -22.36 12.47 14.52
CA GLU A 151 -22.74 11.99 15.86
C GLU A 151 -23.58 10.71 15.78
N ASN A 152 -24.44 10.59 14.76
CA ASN A 152 -25.17 9.35 14.49
C ASN A 152 -24.21 8.24 14.05
N GLN A 153 -23.22 8.53 13.20
CA GLN A 153 -22.17 7.59 12.82
C GLN A 153 -21.39 7.09 14.06
N ARG A 154 -20.98 8.03 14.92
CA ARG A 154 -20.29 7.73 16.18
C ARG A 154 -21.15 6.83 17.06
N LEU A 155 -22.43 7.17 17.28
CA LEU A 155 -23.30 6.36 18.12
C LEU A 155 -23.59 4.99 17.53
N LEU A 156 -23.73 4.86 16.21
CA LEU A 156 -23.90 3.54 15.60
C LEU A 156 -22.67 2.67 15.84
N VAL A 157 -21.49 3.18 15.50
CA VAL A 157 -20.25 2.37 15.48
C VAL A 157 -19.71 2.08 16.88
N THR A 158 -19.89 3.00 17.84
CA THR A 158 -19.39 2.84 19.22
C THR A 158 -20.30 1.98 20.11
N ARG A 159 -21.46 1.56 19.62
CA ARG A 159 -22.35 0.69 20.38
C ARG A 159 -21.72 -0.68 20.64
N PRO A 160 -21.99 -1.29 21.81
CA PRO A 160 -21.58 -2.66 22.08
C PRO A 160 -22.04 -3.61 20.97
N ASP A 161 -21.17 -4.54 20.61
CA ASP A 161 -21.40 -5.60 19.61
C ASP A 161 -21.61 -5.15 18.15
N THR A 162 -21.85 -3.86 17.87
CA THR A 162 -22.03 -3.36 16.49
C THR A 162 -20.79 -3.61 15.63
N GLY A 163 -19.58 -3.45 16.20
CA GLY A 163 -18.34 -3.74 15.49
C GLY A 163 -18.23 -5.18 14.98
N ARG A 164 -18.69 -6.17 15.77
CA ARG A 164 -18.74 -7.58 15.36
C ARG A 164 -19.89 -7.85 14.41
N LEU A 165 -21.04 -7.23 14.66
CA LEU A 165 -22.24 -7.37 13.85
C LEU A 165 -22.02 -6.90 12.42
N LEU A 166 -21.51 -5.67 12.21
CA LEU A 166 -21.28 -5.13 10.87
C LEU A 166 -20.29 -5.98 10.07
N SER A 167 -19.19 -6.42 10.69
CA SER A 167 -18.26 -7.35 10.02
C SER A 167 -18.93 -8.69 9.67
N SER A 168 -19.83 -9.21 10.51
CA SER A 168 -20.57 -10.44 10.23
C SER A 168 -21.62 -10.29 9.13
N LEU A 169 -22.30 -9.14 9.04
CA LEU A 169 -23.28 -8.87 7.99
C LEU A 169 -22.59 -8.68 6.63
N LEU A 170 -21.42 -8.05 6.61
CA LEU A 170 -20.58 -7.96 5.41
C LEU A 170 -20.05 -9.33 4.96
N ALA A 171 -19.88 -10.28 5.87
CA ALA A 171 -19.48 -11.65 5.59
C ALA A 171 -20.68 -12.59 5.34
N SER A 172 -21.92 -12.08 5.27
CA SER A 172 -23.12 -12.91 5.11
C SER A 172 -23.16 -13.59 3.74
N ASP A 173 -23.70 -14.81 3.69
CA ASP A 173 -23.95 -15.53 2.42
C ASP A 173 -25.13 -14.97 1.60
N VAL A 174 -25.90 -14.06 2.19
CA VAL A 174 -27.04 -13.40 1.57
C VAL A 174 -26.55 -12.13 0.87
N LEU A 175 -26.59 -12.14 -0.47
CA LEU A 175 -25.98 -11.11 -1.30
C LEU A 175 -26.53 -9.70 -1.01
N THR A 176 -27.84 -9.56 -0.83
CA THR A 176 -28.51 -8.27 -0.55
C THR A 176 -28.04 -7.67 0.78
N ILE A 177 -27.87 -8.49 1.82
CA ILE A 177 -27.31 -8.06 3.12
C ILE A 177 -25.85 -7.64 2.95
N GLN A 178 -25.07 -8.41 2.17
CA GLN A 178 -23.68 -8.10 1.88
C GLN A 178 -23.53 -6.72 1.21
N GLU A 179 -24.39 -6.45 0.22
CA GLU A 179 -24.43 -5.20 -0.55
C GLU A 179 -24.80 -4.00 0.32
N GLN A 180 -25.85 -4.12 1.12
CA GLN A 180 -26.29 -3.03 2.00
C GLN A 180 -25.28 -2.77 3.13
N SER A 181 -24.60 -3.82 3.62
CA SER A 181 -23.51 -3.68 4.59
C SER A 181 -22.31 -2.96 4.01
N LEU A 182 -21.92 -3.29 2.77
CA LEU A 182 -20.84 -2.61 2.06
C LEU A 182 -21.21 -1.14 1.79
N ALA A 183 -22.45 -0.85 1.37
CA ALA A 183 -22.93 0.51 1.13
C ALA A 183 -22.87 1.37 2.40
N LEU A 184 -23.29 0.82 3.55
CA LEU A 184 -23.17 1.50 4.83
C LEU A 184 -21.71 1.81 5.18
N LEU A 185 -20.80 0.83 5.06
CA LEU A 185 -19.40 1.04 5.40
C LEU A 185 -18.71 2.04 4.46
N LEU A 186 -19.04 2.02 3.16
CA LEU A 186 -18.58 3.02 2.21
C LEU A 186 -19.03 4.43 2.63
N GLN A 187 -20.31 4.59 2.98
CA GLN A 187 -20.85 5.86 3.45
C GLN A 187 -20.13 6.36 4.72
N LEU A 188 -19.88 5.46 5.69
CA LEU A 188 -19.13 5.79 6.90
C LEU A 188 -17.69 6.22 6.57
N ALA A 189 -17.02 5.55 5.63
CA ALA A 189 -15.63 5.80 5.28
C ALA A 189 -15.39 7.04 4.40
N GLN A 190 -16.44 7.76 3.98
CA GLN A 190 -16.31 8.99 3.17
C GLN A 190 -15.57 10.13 3.89
N SER A 191 -15.55 10.14 5.22
CA SER A 191 -14.85 11.14 6.03
C SER A 191 -13.70 10.55 6.83
N GLU A 192 -12.68 11.36 7.15
CA GLU A 192 -11.56 10.98 8.04
C GLU A 192 -12.07 10.50 9.40
N ASN A 193 -13.05 11.19 9.99
CA ASN A 193 -13.66 10.80 11.26
C ASN A 193 -14.35 9.43 11.17
N GLY A 194 -15.09 9.18 10.09
CA GLY A 194 -15.80 7.92 9.91
C GLY A 194 -14.87 6.75 9.63
N ARG A 195 -13.78 6.93 8.88
CA ARG A 195 -12.71 5.92 8.75
C ARG A 195 -12.06 5.63 10.09
N SER A 196 -11.73 6.66 10.86
CA SER A 196 -11.17 6.50 12.20
C SER A 196 -12.10 5.70 13.14
N LEU A 197 -13.42 5.94 13.06
CA LEU A 197 -14.42 5.15 13.78
C LEU A 197 -14.43 3.69 13.33
N VAL A 198 -14.46 3.43 12.03
CA VAL A 198 -14.42 2.06 11.48
C VAL A 198 -13.17 1.33 11.97
N VAL A 199 -12.00 1.93 11.83
CA VAL A 199 -10.72 1.33 12.23
C VAL A 199 -10.64 1.09 13.74
N SER A 200 -11.25 1.96 14.55
CA SER A 200 -11.14 1.88 16.01
C SER A 200 -12.13 0.91 16.66
N HIS A 201 -13.23 0.56 15.98
CA HIS A 201 -14.34 -0.15 16.62
C HIS A 201 -14.80 -1.42 15.91
N LEU A 202 -14.48 -1.62 14.63
CA LEU A 202 -14.82 -2.86 13.94
C LEU A 202 -13.77 -3.95 14.17
N ASP A 203 -14.20 -5.20 14.01
CA ASP A 203 -13.29 -6.34 13.91
C ASP A 203 -12.58 -6.27 12.55
N LEU A 204 -11.37 -5.71 12.56
CA LEU A 204 -10.58 -5.45 11.36
C LEU A 204 -10.14 -6.72 10.62
N THR A 205 -9.93 -7.83 11.34
CA THR A 205 -9.56 -9.11 10.73
C THR A 205 -10.73 -9.61 9.87
N ARG A 206 -11.92 -9.70 10.49
CA ARG A 206 -13.14 -10.12 9.77
C ARG A 206 -13.53 -9.14 8.67
N LEU A 207 -13.32 -7.84 8.90
CA LEU A 207 -13.59 -6.81 7.89
C LEU A 207 -12.71 -7.02 6.66
N LEU A 208 -11.40 -7.20 6.84
CA LEU A 208 -10.47 -7.44 5.73
C LEU A 208 -10.85 -8.72 4.97
N GLU A 209 -11.08 -9.83 5.68
CA GLU A 209 -11.49 -11.11 5.10
C GLU A 209 -12.78 -10.98 4.27
N ALA A 210 -13.79 -10.30 4.84
CA ALA A 210 -15.05 -10.04 4.16
C ALA A 210 -14.87 -9.17 2.92
N LEU A 211 -14.07 -8.11 2.98
CA LEU A 211 -13.79 -7.23 1.83
C LEU A 211 -13.06 -7.98 0.72
N VAL A 212 -12.01 -8.75 1.01
CA VAL A 212 -11.31 -9.53 -0.03
C VAL A 212 -12.16 -10.67 -0.58
N SER A 213 -13.18 -11.12 0.15
CA SER A 213 -14.14 -12.11 -0.35
C SER A 213 -14.94 -11.61 -1.56
N PHE A 214 -15.16 -10.29 -1.69
CA PHE A 214 -15.86 -9.68 -2.84
C PHE A 214 -15.14 -9.90 -4.18
N LEU A 215 -13.85 -10.26 -4.16
CA LEU A 215 -13.13 -10.67 -5.37
C LEU A 215 -13.67 -11.97 -5.99
N LYS A 216 -14.63 -12.66 -5.35
CA LYS A 216 -15.40 -13.75 -5.97
C LYS A 216 -16.39 -13.26 -7.02
N PHE A 217 -16.72 -11.97 -6.99
CA PHE A 217 -17.59 -11.34 -7.96
C PHE A 217 -16.75 -10.63 -9.02
N SER A 218 -17.22 -10.70 -10.27
CA SER A 218 -16.62 -9.98 -11.40
C SER A 218 -17.24 -8.58 -11.60
N ASP A 219 -18.17 -8.16 -10.74
CA ASP A 219 -18.94 -6.93 -10.87
C ASP A 219 -18.25 -5.71 -10.21
N LYS A 220 -18.93 -4.56 -10.25
CA LYS A 220 -18.44 -3.30 -9.67
C LYS A 220 -18.31 -3.34 -8.15
N LYS A 221 -18.94 -4.28 -7.45
CA LYS A 221 -18.90 -4.36 -5.98
C LYS A 221 -17.50 -4.76 -5.50
N ALA A 222 -16.81 -5.60 -6.28
CA ALA A 222 -15.41 -5.91 -6.03
C ALA A 222 -14.55 -4.63 -5.99
N ASN A 223 -14.77 -3.70 -6.94
CA ASN A 223 -14.05 -2.43 -6.97
C ASN A 223 -14.39 -1.57 -5.75
N SER A 224 -15.67 -1.49 -5.37
CA SER A 224 -16.08 -0.70 -4.19
C SER A 224 -15.50 -1.26 -2.89
N ALA A 225 -15.48 -2.59 -2.73
CA ALA A 225 -14.88 -3.23 -1.56
C ALA A 225 -13.36 -2.98 -1.47
N MET A 226 -12.65 -3.04 -2.60
CA MET A 226 -11.21 -2.73 -2.64
C MET A 226 -10.94 -1.24 -2.45
N GLY A 227 -11.79 -0.36 -2.97
CA GLY A 227 -11.75 1.08 -2.70
C GLY A 227 -11.88 1.38 -1.21
N LEU A 228 -12.86 0.78 -0.53
CA LEU A 228 -13.00 0.88 0.93
C LEU A 228 -11.75 0.41 1.66
N LEU A 229 -11.17 -0.73 1.27
CA LEU A 229 -9.97 -1.26 1.91
C LEU A 229 -8.75 -0.32 1.72
N ILE A 230 -8.63 0.30 0.54
CA ILE A 230 -7.60 1.31 0.25
C ILE A 230 -7.80 2.55 1.12
N ASP A 231 -9.04 3.05 1.23
CA ASP A 231 -9.36 4.23 2.03
C ASP A 231 -9.05 3.99 3.51
N LEU A 232 -9.39 2.81 4.05
CA LEU A 232 -9.06 2.44 5.43
C LEU A 232 -7.54 2.32 5.66
N ALA A 233 -6.77 1.90 4.65
CA ALA A 233 -5.33 1.79 4.75
C ALA A 233 -4.59 3.14 4.80
N LEU A 234 -5.29 4.25 4.52
CA LEU A 234 -4.76 5.60 4.74
C LEU A 234 -4.65 5.96 6.23
N GLU A 235 -5.40 5.28 7.10
CA GLU A 235 -5.39 5.53 8.53
C GLU A 235 -4.15 4.88 9.20
N GLU A 236 -3.36 5.67 9.93
CA GLU A 236 -2.15 5.18 10.62
C GLU A 236 -2.45 3.99 11.55
N ARG A 237 -3.59 4.03 12.26
CA ARG A 237 -4.03 2.93 13.13
C ARG A 237 -4.26 1.64 12.36
N PHE A 238 -4.75 1.71 11.12
CA PHE A 238 -4.93 0.51 10.28
C PHE A 238 -3.57 -0.08 9.91
N GLN A 239 -2.59 0.75 9.56
CA GLN A 239 -1.23 0.29 9.21
C GLN A 239 -0.54 -0.39 10.40
N VAL A 240 -0.63 0.23 11.59
CA VAL A 240 -0.12 -0.35 12.85
C VAL A 240 -0.82 -1.67 13.17
N TRP A 241 -2.16 -1.71 13.05
CA TRP A 241 -2.92 -2.93 13.24
C TRP A 241 -2.52 -4.03 12.25
N PHE A 242 -2.40 -3.68 10.96
CA PHE A 242 -2.07 -4.62 9.89
C PHE A 242 -0.71 -5.26 10.13
N GLN A 243 0.30 -4.46 10.48
CA GLN A 243 1.63 -4.97 10.82
C GLN A 243 1.60 -5.96 12.00
N ALA A 244 0.80 -5.67 13.03
CA ALA A 244 0.70 -6.49 14.24
C ALA A 244 -0.13 -7.78 14.01
N ASN A 245 -1.11 -7.76 13.10
CA ASN A 245 -2.05 -8.86 12.86
C ASN A 245 -1.85 -9.55 11.50
N LEU A 246 -0.78 -9.20 10.77
CA LEU A 246 -0.45 -9.78 9.48
C LEU A 246 -0.49 -11.32 9.48
N PRO A 247 0.03 -12.05 10.49
CA PRO A 247 -0.03 -13.51 10.48
C PRO A 247 -1.45 -14.07 10.40
N SER A 248 -2.43 -13.38 10.99
CA SER A 248 -3.84 -13.78 10.98
C SER A 248 -4.52 -13.50 9.64
N VAL A 249 -4.14 -12.42 8.94
CA VAL A 249 -4.76 -12.04 7.65
C VAL A 249 -4.00 -12.52 6.42
N LEU A 250 -2.74 -12.93 6.58
CA LEU A 250 -1.90 -13.41 5.48
C LEU A 250 -2.53 -14.57 4.69
N PRO A 251 -3.20 -15.57 5.30
CA PRO A 251 -3.89 -16.61 4.55
C PRO A 251 -4.96 -16.07 3.59
N ALA A 252 -5.71 -15.05 4.00
CA ALA A 252 -6.72 -14.41 3.15
C ALA A 252 -6.06 -13.69 1.96
N LEU A 253 -4.95 -12.97 2.20
CA LEU A 253 -4.17 -12.30 1.14
C LEU A 253 -3.52 -13.31 0.18
N THR A 254 -2.98 -14.41 0.70
CA THR A 254 -2.49 -15.54 -0.12
C THR A 254 -3.62 -16.13 -0.97
N GLY A 255 -4.82 -16.25 -0.40
CA GLY A 255 -6.02 -16.68 -1.11
C GLY A 255 -6.39 -15.78 -2.29
N VAL A 256 -6.23 -14.45 -2.14
CA VAL A 256 -6.40 -13.49 -3.24
C VAL A 256 -5.43 -13.79 -4.40
N LEU A 257 -4.16 -14.02 -4.10
CA LEU A 257 -3.14 -14.34 -5.11
C LEU A 257 -3.38 -15.70 -5.80
N LYS A 258 -4.08 -16.62 -5.15
CA LYS A 258 -4.43 -17.93 -5.72
C LYS A 258 -5.61 -17.90 -6.69
N ARG A 259 -6.35 -16.79 -6.78
CA ARG A 259 -7.50 -16.67 -7.69
C ARG A 259 -7.07 -16.73 -9.16
N ASP A 260 -8.00 -17.22 -9.99
CA ASP A 260 -7.86 -17.18 -11.44
C ASP A 260 -8.19 -15.76 -11.95
N PRO A 261 -7.21 -15.04 -12.56
CA PRO A 261 -7.43 -13.69 -13.06
C PRO A 261 -8.42 -13.63 -14.22
N ARG A 262 -8.73 -14.75 -14.92
CA ARG A 262 -9.70 -14.79 -16.03
C ARG A 262 -11.16 -14.62 -15.58
N VAL A 263 -11.47 -15.02 -14.35
CA VAL A 263 -12.84 -14.95 -13.79
C VAL A 263 -12.97 -13.91 -12.67
N THR A 264 -11.85 -13.33 -12.23
CA THR A 264 -11.80 -12.31 -11.18
C THR A 264 -11.83 -10.93 -11.80
N ASN A 265 -12.48 -9.96 -11.15
CA ASN A 265 -12.39 -8.56 -11.57
C ASN A 265 -10.92 -8.09 -11.49
N THR A 266 -10.31 -7.83 -12.66
CA THR A 266 -8.87 -7.53 -12.79
C THR A 266 -8.47 -6.22 -12.13
N LEU A 267 -9.35 -5.22 -12.14
CA LEU A 267 -9.12 -3.92 -11.49
C LEU A 267 -9.13 -4.08 -9.96
N ALA A 268 -10.14 -4.77 -9.41
CA ALA A 268 -10.19 -5.04 -7.97
C ALA A 268 -9.01 -5.90 -7.52
N LEU A 269 -8.62 -6.90 -8.32
CA LEU A 269 -7.47 -7.75 -8.02
C LEU A 269 -6.16 -6.93 -8.02
N SER A 270 -5.95 -6.08 -9.03
CA SER A 270 -4.75 -5.23 -9.09
C SER A 270 -4.71 -4.21 -7.96
N GLN A 271 -5.85 -3.63 -7.57
CA GLN A 271 -5.99 -2.74 -6.40
C GLN A 271 -5.57 -3.45 -5.10
N CYS A 272 -6.06 -4.67 -4.88
CA CYS A 272 -5.71 -5.45 -3.69
C CYS A 272 -4.21 -5.77 -3.64
N ILE A 273 -3.62 -6.19 -4.77
CA ILE A 273 -2.19 -6.48 -4.86
C ILE A 273 -1.35 -5.21 -4.67
N ALA A 274 -1.78 -4.08 -5.24
CA ALA A 274 -1.10 -2.80 -5.06
C ALA A 274 -1.13 -2.35 -3.59
N LEU A 275 -2.25 -2.57 -2.88
CA LEU A 275 -2.33 -2.33 -1.45
C LEU A 275 -1.32 -3.18 -0.66
N MET A 276 -1.24 -4.49 -0.94
CA MET A 276 -0.21 -5.37 -0.33
C MET A 276 1.20 -4.83 -0.63
N GLY A 277 1.44 -4.38 -1.86
CA GLY A 277 2.68 -3.73 -2.28
C GLY A 277 2.99 -2.51 -1.43
N ASN A 278 2.05 -1.60 -1.24
CA ASN A 278 2.23 -0.39 -0.43
C ASN A 278 2.51 -0.71 1.05
N LEU A 279 1.76 -1.65 1.64
CA LEU A 279 1.97 -2.06 3.03
C LEU A 279 3.32 -2.76 3.23
N SER A 280 3.82 -3.50 2.23
CA SER A 280 5.15 -4.13 2.27
C SER A 280 6.33 -3.16 2.03
N ALA A 281 6.07 -1.85 1.84
CA ALA A 281 7.14 -0.86 1.87
C ALA A 281 7.78 -0.77 3.27
N GLU A 282 6.99 -0.99 4.32
CA GLU A 282 7.45 -1.06 5.70
C GLU A 282 8.24 -2.36 5.96
N ALA A 283 9.35 -2.26 6.70
CA ALA A 283 10.33 -3.33 6.82
C ALA A 283 9.84 -4.54 7.62
N ALA A 284 9.11 -4.35 8.72
CA ALA A 284 8.60 -5.45 9.52
C ALA A 284 7.48 -6.22 8.80
N THR A 285 6.57 -5.52 8.12
CA THR A 285 5.52 -6.07 7.28
C THR A 285 6.12 -6.89 6.14
N ARG A 286 7.11 -6.33 5.45
CA ARG A 286 7.87 -7.02 4.41
C ARG A 286 8.52 -8.29 4.92
N ARG A 287 9.21 -8.25 6.07
CA ARG A 287 9.86 -9.44 6.66
C ARG A 287 8.87 -10.57 6.90
N GLN A 288 7.71 -10.25 7.47
CA GLN A 288 6.67 -11.23 7.76
C GLN A 288 6.07 -11.84 6.47
N MET A 289 5.74 -11.02 5.46
CA MET A 289 5.26 -11.52 4.16
C MET A 289 6.31 -12.39 3.47
N SER A 290 7.57 -11.96 3.50
CA SER A 290 8.70 -12.66 2.87
C SER A 290 9.06 -13.99 3.54
N ALA A 291 8.73 -14.14 4.82
CA ALA A 291 8.96 -15.38 5.56
C ALA A 291 7.95 -16.50 5.19
N SER A 292 6.84 -16.16 4.54
CA SER A 292 5.83 -17.13 4.09
C SER A 292 6.16 -17.63 2.68
N GLU A 293 6.65 -18.86 2.60
CA GLU A 293 6.89 -19.54 1.32
C GLU A 293 5.59 -19.69 0.51
N GLU A 294 4.47 -19.96 1.18
CA GLU A 294 3.16 -20.06 0.53
C GLU A 294 2.74 -18.76 -0.15
N PHE A 295 2.95 -17.62 0.51
CA PHE A 295 2.67 -16.30 -0.05
C PHE A 295 3.58 -16.00 -1.25
N GLY A 296 4.88 -16.29 -1.13
CA GLY A 296 5.84 -16.17 -2.23
C GLY A 296 5.46 -17.03 -3.44
N ASN A 297 5.09 -18.30 -3.21
CA ASN A 297 4.68 -19.22 -4.27
C ASN A 297 3.37 -18.79 -4.93
N ALA A 298 2.44 -18.21 -4.17
CA ALA A 298 1.22 -17.64 -4.71
C ALA A 298 1.50 -16.45 -5.65
N CYS A 299 2.48 -15.60 -5.33
CA CYS A 299 2.92 -14.53 -6.24
C CYS A 299 3.41 -15.09 -7.58
N LEU A 300 4.29 -16.10 -7.57
CA LEU A 300 4.82 -16.70 -8.81
C LEU A 300 3.73 -17.40 -9.62
N SER A 301 2.83 -18.11 -8.93
CA SER A 301 1.71 -18.81 -9.56
C SER A 301 0.74 -17.83 -10.23
N LEU A 302 0.46 -16.68 -9.61
CA LEU A 302 -0.36 -15.64 -10.24
C LEU A 302 0.34 -15.04 -11.46
N MET A 303 1.64 -14.74 -11.35
CA MET A 303 2.42 -14.23 -12.47
C MET A 303 2.38 -15.19 -13.66
N ALA A 304 2.52 -16.49 -13.41
CA ALA A 304 2.44 -17.52 -14.44
C ALA A 304 1.12 -17.50 -15.22
N ARG A 305 -0.01 -17.41 -14.50
CA ARG A 305 -1.34 -17.34 -15.13
C ARG A 305 -1.55 -16.04 -15.91
N CYS A 306 -0.93 -14.95 -15.48
CA CYS A 306 -1.05 -13.66 -16.17
C CYS A 306 -0.16 -13.58 -17.42
N GLU A 307 0.95 -14.31 -17.48
CA GLU A 307 1.86 -14.33 -18.63
C GLU A 307 1.23 -14.96 -19.90
N GLU A 308 0.15 -15.73 -19.75
CA GLU A 308 -0.61 -16.29 -20.88
C GLU A 308 -1.24 -15.21 -21.76
N ASP A 309 -1.61 -14.06 -21.18
CA ASP A 309 -2.18 -12.90 -21.87
C ASP A 309 -1.77 -11.60 -21.15
N VAL A 310 -0.53 -11.18 -21.41
CA VAL A 310 0.10 -10.02 -20.74
C VAL A 310 -0.68 -8.72 -20.97
N ASP A 311 -1.32 -8.57 -22.12
CA ASP A 311 -2.08 -7.37 -22.46
C ASP A 311 -3.39 -7.31 -21.66
N LEU A 312 -4.10 -8.44 -21.55
CA LEU A 312 -5.31 -8.55 -20.74
C LEU A 312 -5.04 -8.35 -19.24
N PHE A 313 -3.92 -8.88 -18.73
CA PHE A 313 -3.58 -8.86 -17.31
C PHE A 313 -2.54 -7.81 -16.93
N ARG A 314 -2.33 -6.81 -17.78
CA ARG A 314 -1.30 -5.78 -17.63
C ARG A 314 -1.30 -5.14 -16.25
N GLU A 315 -2.46 -4.69 -15.76
CA GLU A 315 -2.58 -4.02 -14.44
C GLU A 315 -2.27 -4.96 -13.27
N VAL A 316 -2.63 -6.25 -13.39
CA VAL A 316 -2.35 -7.27 -12.38
C VAL A 316 -0.86 -7.57 -12.35
N ILE A 317 -0.22 -7.77 -13.51
CA ILE A 317 1.23 -7.98 -13.63
C ILE A 317 1.99 -6.77 -13.09
N TYR A 318 1.56 -5.56 -13.47
CA TYR A 318 2.17 -4.32 -13.00
C TYR A 318 2.13 -4.25 -11.46
N ALA A 319 0.95 -4.43 -10.85
CA ALA A 319 0.80 -4.42 -9.39
C ALA A 319 1.64 -5.52 -8.71
N LEU A 320 1.62 -6.74 -9.24
CA LEU A 320 2.33 -7.90 -8.71
C LEU A 320 3.84 -7.73 -8.74
N LEU A 321 4.40 -7.20 -9.82
CA LEU A 321 5.82 -6.86 -9.88
C LEU A 321 6.19 -5.78 -8.86
N GLY A 322 5.29 -4.84 -8.54
CA GLY A 322 5.50 -3.84 -7.49
C GLY A 322 5.61 -4.47 -6.11
N LEU A 323 4.68 -5.38 -5.79
CA LEU A 323 4.73 -6.18 -4.57
C LEU A 323 6.03 -7.00 -4.49
N MET A 324 6.34 -7.78 -5.53
CA MET A 324 7.57 -8.59 -5.57
C MET A 324 8.84 -7.76 -5.45
N MET A 325 8.87 -6.58 -6.08
CA MET A 325 10.00 -5.66 -5.96
C MET A 325 10.22 -5.31 -4.49
N ASN A 326 9.17 -4.90 -3.76
CA ASN A 326 9.26 -4.62 -2.33
C ASN A 326 9.72 -5.84 -1.55
N LEU A 327 9.10 -7.00 -1.74
CA LEU A 327 9.48 -8.25 -1.09
C LEU A 327 10.98 -8.58 -1.25
N CYS A 328 11.53 -8.43 -2.45
CA CYS A 328 12.96 -8.66 -2.73
C CYS A 328 13.92 -7.62 -2.12
N LEU A 329 13.45 -6.60 -1.38
CA LEU A 329 14.34 -5.77 -0.54
C LEU A 329 14.78 -6.50 0.73
N GLN A 330 14.04 -7.51 1.17
CA GLN A 330 14.45 -8.32 2.30
C GLN A 330 15.56 -9.27 1.86
N SER A 331 16.61 -9.42 2.65
CA SER A 331 17.67 -10.41 2.38
C SER A 331 17.94 -11.24 3.65
N PRO A 332 18.09 -12.56 3.54
CA PRO A 332 17.76 -13.38 2.38
C PRO A 332 16.23 -13.44 2.16
N PHE A 333 15.79 -13.34 0.89
CA PHE A 333 14.38 -13.49 0.50
C PHE A 333 14.15 -14.89 -0.09
N VAL A 334 13.36 -15.71 0.62
CA VAL A 334 12.88 -17.04 0.20
C VAL A 334 14.02 -17.99 -0.23
N SER A 335 13.69 -19.22 -0.61
CA SER A 335 14.63 -20.22 -1.13
C SER A 335 15.24 -19.81 -2.49
N GLU A 336 16.42 -20.35 -2.81
CA GLU A 336 17.08 -20.16 -4.12
C GLU A 336 16.15 -20.53 -5.29
N ILE A 337 15.31 -21.57 -5.13
CA ILE A 337 14.34 -22.03 -6.12
C ILE A 337 13.37 -20.90 -6.50
N TRP A 338 12.83 -20.20 -5.50
CA TRP A 338 11.92 -19.09 -5.74
C TRP A 338 12.62 -17.96 -6.51
N THR A 339 13.84 -17.59 -6.09
CA THR A 339 14.60 -16.50 -6.73
C THR A 339 14.92 -16.82 -8.19
N MET A 340 15.18 -18.08 -8.51
CA MET A 340 15.42 -18.56 -9.86
C MET A 340 14.17 -18.41 -10.73
N GLU A 341 13.02 -18.87 -10.23
CA GLU A 341 11.75 -18.79 -10.97
C GLU A 341 11.28 -17.34 -11.16
N ALA A 342 11.38 -16.51 -10.11
CA ALA A 342 11.09 -15.08 -10.20
C ALA A 342 11.95 -14.39 -11.28
N SER A 343 13.24 -14.73 -11.33
CA SER A 343 14.17 -14.17 -12.32
C SER A 343 13.80 -14.59 -13.74
N ARG A 344 13.46 -15.87 -13.98
CA ARG A 344 13.04 -16.36 -15.29
C ARG A 344 11.83 -15.62 -15.84
N ARG A 345 10.82 -15.43 -14.99
CA ARG A 345 9.60 -14.68 -15.34
C ARG A 345 9.92 -13.22 -15.66
N CYS A 346 10.71 -12.56 -14.82
CA CYS A 346 11.14 -11.20 -15.08
C CYS A 346 11.92 -11.08 -16.41
N MET A 347 12.80 -12.03 -16.73
CA MET A 347 13.53 -12.05 -18.00
C MET A 347 12.61 -12.17 -19.23
N SER A 348 11.54 -12.96 -19.13
CA SER A 348 10.49 -13.04 -20.15
C SER A 348 9.79 -11.69 -20.32
N LEU A 349 9.38 -11.07 -19.21
CA LEU A 349 8.68 -9.77 -19.18
C LEU A 349 9.54 -8.60 -19.66
N LEU A 350 10.88 -8.72 -19.69
CA LEU A 350 11.76 -7.73 -20.32
C LEU A 350 11.58 -7.61 -21.86
N ASN A 351 10.69 -8.41 -22.46
CA ASN A 351 10.26 -8.26 -23.85
C ASN A 351 8.91 -7.51 -24.00
N SER A 352 8.29 -7.09 -22.89
CA SER A 352 7.02 -6.36 -22.91
C SER A 352 7.12 -5.02 -23.65
N GLN A 353 6.00 -4.58 -24.22
CA GLN A 353 5.86 -3.23 -24.79
C GLN A 353 5.52 -2.17 -23.74
N ASP A 354 5.13 -2.59 -22.53
CA ASP A 354 4.79 -1.69 -21.43
C ASP A 354 6.05 -1.27 -20.65
N GLY A 355 6.39 0.02 -20.71
CA GLY A 355 7.57 0.58 -20.03
C GLY A 355 7.55 0.44 -18.51
N GLY A 356 6.36 0.41 -17.90
CA GLY A 356 6.17 0.20 -16.47
C GLY A 356 6.48 -1.23 -16.04
N ILE A 357 5.95 -2.22 -16.77
CA ILE A 357 6.26 -3.65 -16.58
C ILE A 357 7.75 -3.89 -16.78
N LEU A 358 8.34 -3.37 -17.87
CA LEU A 358 9.77 -3.44 -18.14
C LEU A 358 10.62 -2.95 -16.96
N THR A 359 10.27 -1.78 -16.41
CA THR A 359 11.00 -1.16 -15.30
C THR A 359 10.88 -2.00 -14.02
N ARG A 360 9.68 -2.48 -13.67
CA ARG A 360 9.47 -3.27 -12.46
C ARG A 360 10.09 -4.68 -12.58
N ALA A 361 10.03 -5.31 -13.75
CA ALA A 361 10.70 -6.58 -14.01
C ALA A 361 12.23 -6.46 -13.87
N ALA A 362 12.83 -5.41 -14.41
CA ALA A 362 14.25 -5.11 -14.17
C ALA A 362 14.53 -4.83 -12.69
N GLY A 363 13.61 -4.18 -11.97
CA GLY A 363 13.70 -3.94 -10.54
C GLY A 363 13.80 -5.22 -9.72
N VAL A 364 12.89 -6.18 -9.95
CA VAL A 364 12.93 -7.51 -9.32
C VAL A 364 14.21 -8.24 -9.70
N LEU A 365 14.54 -8.31 -11.00
CA LEU A 365 15.73 -9.00 -11.48
C LEU A 365 17.01 -8.46 -10.84
N SER A 366 17.16 -7.14 -10.72
CA SER A 366 18.33 -6.50 -10.10
C SER A 366 18.54 -6.85 -8.62
N ARG A 367 17.55 -7.46 -7.98
CA ARG A 367 17.57 -7.87 -6.56
C ARG A 367 17.74 -9.38 -6.40
N THR A 368 17.27 -10.17 -7.36
CA THR A 368 17.37 -11.64 -7.33
C THR A 368 18.64 -12.16 -8.02
N LEU A 369 19.26 -11.38 -8.92
CA LEU A 369 20.36 -11.88 -9.75
C LEU A 369 21.59 -12.30 -8.95
N SER A 370 21.93 -11.58 -7.89
CA SER A 370 23.10 -11.87 -7.05
C SER A 370 22.92 -13.10 -6.15
N SER A 371 21.75 -13.72 -6.12
CA SER A 371 21.46 -14.87 -5.26
C SER A 371 22.12 -16.16 -5.74
N SER A 372 22.43 -16.29 -7.03
CA SER A 372 23.07 -17.49 -7.58
C SER A 372 23.72 -17.21 -8.94
N LEU A 373 24.94 -17.73 -9.16
CA LEU A 373 25.64 -17.62 -10.44
C LEU A 373 24.84 -18.22 -11.59
N LYS A 374 24.07 -19.27 -11.33
CA LYS A 374 23.20 -19.90 -12.33
C LYS A 374 22.14 -18.93 -12.88
N ILE A 375 21.61 -18.06 -12.04
CA ILE A 375 20.63 -17.03 -12.46
C ILE A 375 21.32 -16.01 -13.36
N VAL A 376 22.54 -15.59 -13.01
CA VAL A 376 23.34 -14.67 -13.83
C VAL A 376 23.63 -15.28 -15.20
N GLU A 377 24.01 -16.56 -15.26
CA GLU A 377 24.25 -17.29 -16.51
C GLU A 377 22.99 -17.34 -17.41
N GLU A 378 21.84 -17.67 -16.84
CA GLU A 378 20.56 -17.67 -17.57
C GLU A 378 20.19 -16.26 -18.08
N ALA A 379 20.48 -15.21 -17.29
CA ALA A 379 20.29 -13.82 -17.69
C ALA A 379 21.17 -13.40 -18.87
N LEU A 380 22.41 -13.84 -18.92
CA LEU A 380 23.29 -13.60 -20.05
C LEU A 380 22.76 -14.28 -21.32
N ARG A 381 22.36 -15.55 -21.22
CA ARG A 381 21.74 -16.27 -22.35
C ARG A 381 20.46 -15.61 -22.84
N ALA A 382 19.69 -14.98 -21.94
CA ALA A 382 18.48 -14.23 -22.27
C ALA A 382 18.74 -12.81 -22.84
N GLY A 383 20.00 -12.43 -23.04
CA GLY A 383 20.40 -11.13 -23.61
C GLY A 383 20.12 -9.94 -22.70
N VAL A 384 20.15 -10.14 -21.37
CA VAL A 384 19.85 -9.09 -20.38
C VAL A 384 20.80 -7.89 -20.52
N VAL A 385 22.09 -8.10 -20.81
CA VAL A 385 23.08 -7.01 -20.97
C VAL A 385 22.62 -6.01 -22.04
N LYS A 386 22.24 -6.49 -23.24
CA LYS A 386 21.73 -5.65 -24.32
C LYS A 386 20.49 -4.86 -23.91
N LYS A 387 19.58 -5.49 -23.17
CA LYS A 387 18.35 -4.86 -22.67
C LYS A 387 18.66 -3.77 -21.65
N MET A 388 19.57 -4.03 -20.71
CA MET A 388 19.97 -3.05 -19.69
C MET A 388 20.71 -1.85 -20.31
N ILE A 389 21.59 -2.05 -21.30
CA ILE A 389 22.20 -0.93 -22.03
C ILE A 389 21.16 -0.08 -22.75
N LYS A 390 20.11 -0.70 -23.32
CA LYS A 390 18.98 0.05 -23.90
C LYS A 390 18.27 0.88 -22.82
N PHE A 391 18.02 0.31 -21.64
CA PHE A 391 17.39 1.03 -20.53
C PHE A 391 18.22 2.22 -20.07
N LEU A 392 19.55 2.11 -20.03
CA LEU A 392 20.41 3.24 -19.69
C LEU A 392 20.37 4.37 -20.74
N LYS A 393 20.14 4.04 -22.01
CA LYS A 393 20.08 5.02 -23.10
C LYS A 393 18.73 5.71 -23.25
N THR A 394 17.64 5.02 -22.94
CA THR A 394 16.27 5.50 -23.25
C THR A 394 15.32 5.47 -22.06
N GLY A 395 15.73 4.92 -20.92
CA GLY A 395 14.91 4.79 -19.72
C GLY A 395 14.96 6.03 -18.82
N GLY A 396 14.04 6.10 -17.87
CA GLY A 396 14.07 7.09 -16.80
C GLY A 396 15.00 6.70 -15.65
N GLN A 397 15.23 7.62 -14.70
CA GLN A 397 16.16 7.46 -13.57
C GLN A 397 15.99 6.12 -12.82
N THR A 398 14.75 5.74 -12.50
CA THR A 398 14.46 4.47 -11.79
C THR A 398 14.87 3.23 -12.60
N ALA A 399 14.59 3.21 -13.90
CA ALA A 399 15.00 2.13 -14.78
C ALA A 399 16.53 2.06 -14.87
N SER A 400 17.21 3.21 -14.92
CA SER A 400 18.66 3.28 -14.94
C SER A 400 19.31 2.71 -13.68
N ARG A 401 18.73 2.93 -12.50
CA ARG A 401 19.22 2.33 -11.23
C ARG A 401 19.25 0.81 -11.29
N TYR A 402 18.16 0.21 -11.78
CA TYR A 402 18.07 -1.24 -11.90
C TYR A 402 18.96 -1.78 -13.01
N ALA A 403 19.05 -1.07 -14.13
CA ALA A 403 19.86 -1.48 -15.27
C ALA A 403 21.36 -1.49 -14.93
N VAL A 404 21.88 -0.42 -14.34
CA VAL A 404 23.31 -0.35 -14.01
C VAL A 404 23.70 -1.34 -12.92
N LYS A 405 22.82 -1.56 -11.91
CA LYS A 405 23.04 -2.59 -10.89
C LYS A 405 23.10 -3.99 -11.52
N THR A 406 22.17 -4.29 -12.44
CA THR A 406 22.14 -5.57 -13.16
C THR A 406 23.42 -5.78 -13.97
N LEU A 407 23.88 -4.74 -14.70
CA LEU A 407 25.13 -4.80 -15.45
C LEU A 407 26.36 -4.99 -14.55
N ALA A 408 26.41 -4.30 -13.41
CA ALA A 408 27.50 -4.47 -12.44
C ALA A 408 27.58 -5.91 -11.92
N ILE A 409 26.44 -6.55 -11.62
CA ILE A 409 26.40 -7.96 -11.21
C ILE A 409 26.86 -8.87 -12.35
N CYS A 410 26.31 -8.73 -13.55
CA CYS A 410 26.67 -9.56 -14.71
C CYS A 410 28.17 -9.46 -15.05
N THR A 411 28.70 -8.23 -15.13
CA THR A 411 30.11 -7.98 -15.45
C THR A 411 31.06 -8.39 -14.33
N ASN A 412 30.61 -8.42 -13.08
CA ASN A 412 31.42 -8.96 -11.99
C ASN A 412 31.59 -10.47 -12.14
N SER A 413 30.52 -11.18 -12.52
CA SER A 413 30.49 -12.65 -12.53
C SER A 413 31.00 -13.30 -13.81
N TYR A 414 30.84 -12.69 -14.99
CA TYR A 414 31.15 -13.35 -16.28
C TYR A 414 31.95 -12.45 -17.23
N HIS A 415 32.89 -13.05 -17.95
CA HIS A 415 33.72 -12.36 -18.92
C HIS A 415 32.92 -11.91 -20.15
N GLU A 416 32.02 -12.77 -20.64
CA GLU A 416 31.14 -12.54 -21.79
C GLU A 416 30.28 -11.29 -21.60
N ALA A 417 29.83 -11.03 -20.37
CA ALA A 417 29.09 -9.83 -20.03
C ALA A 417 29.94 -8.55 -20.21
N ARG A 418 31.23 -8.60 -19.86
CA ARG A 418 32.17 -7.49 -19.97
C ARG A 418 32.45 -7.17 -21.44
N GLU A 419 32.66 -8.20 -22.25
CA GLU A 419 32.83 -8.06 -23.71
C GLU A 419 31.59 -7.47 -24.35
N GLU A 420 30.40 -7.94 -23.96
CA GLU A 420 29.14 -7.45 -24.50
C GLU A 420 28.89 -5.98 -24.15
N VAL A 421 29.13 -5.56 -22.90
CA VAL A 421 29.06 -4.14 -22.50
C VAL A 421 30.04 -3.29 -23.31
N THR A 422 31.30 -3.71 -23.42
CA THR A 422 32.35 -3.01 -24.18
C THR A 422 31.96 -2.83 -25.65
N ARG A 423 31.29 -3.82 -26.23
CA ARG A 423 30.79 -3.76 -27.61
C ARG A 423 29.58 -2.84 -27.79
N LEU A 424 28.67 -2.78 -26.82
CA LEU A 424 27.39 -2.06 -26.91
C LEU A 424 27.46 -0.60 -26.44
N ASP A 425 28.36 -0.27 -25.52
CA ASP A 425 28.64 1.09 -25.06
C ASP A 425 29.99 1.57 -25.58
N LYS A 426 29.99 2.07 -26.82
CA LYS A 426 31.20 2.50 -27.51
C LYS A 426 31.94 3.58 -26.71
N LYS A 427 33.22 3.35 -26.42
CA LYS A 427 34.06 4.23 -25.56
C LYS A 427 33.44 4.50 -24.18
N PHE A 428 32.59 3.58 -23.71
CA PHE A 428 31.87 3.67 -22.45
C PHE A 428 31.09 4.99 -22.28
N SER A 429 30.57 5.55 -23.36
CA SER A 429 29.87 6.84 -23.37
C SER A 429 28.75 6.92 -22.33
N VAL A 430 27.93 5.88 -22.22
CA VAL A 430 26.79 5.81 -21.30
C VAL A 430 27.28 5.67 -19.87
N LEU A 431 28.22 4.76 -19.59
CA LEU A 431 28.76 4.61 -18.23
C LEU A 431 29.45 5.89 -17.74
N LYS A 432 30.18 6.60 -18.60
CA LYS A 432 30.80 7.89 -18.25
C LYS A 432 29.78 8.97 -17.93
N GLU A 433 28.67 9.02 -18.65
CA GLU A 433 27.58 9.94 -18.34
C GLU A 433 27.01 9.65 -16.94
N LEU A 434 26.80 8.37 -16.60
CA LEU A 434 26.31 7.96 -15.28
C LEU A 434 27.28 8.30 -14.15
N LEU A 435 28.60 8.28 -14.40
CA LEU A 435 29.61 8.69 -13.41
C LEU A 435 29.49 10.18 -13.02
N SER A 436 28.85 10.99 -13.84
CA SER A 436 28.61 12.41 -13.57
C SER A 436 27.27 12.67 -12.86
N SER A 437 26.51 11.64 -12.53
CA SER A 437 25.22 11.75 -11.85
C SER A 437 25.37 12.17 -10.38
N GLU A 438 24.36 12.83 -9.83
CA GLU A 438 24.26 13.08 -8.38
C GLU A 438 23.80 11.83 -7.60
N ASP A 439 23.25 10.85 -8.31
CA ASP A 439 22.72 9.62 -7.75
C ASP A 439 23.82 8.60 -7.44
N GLU A 440 24.12 8.44 -6.16
CA GLU A 440 25.20 7.56 -5.67
C GLU A 440 25.05 6.11 -6.10
N ILE A 441 23.81 5.62 -6.21
CA ILE A 441 23.53 4.25 -6.65
C ILE A 441 23.93 4.11 -8.12
N LEU A 442 23.65 5.12 -8.96
CA LEU A 442 24.07 5.12 -10.35
C LEU A 442 25.58 5.18 -10.48
N VAL A 443 26.21 6.14 -9.81
CA VAL A 443 27.66 6.38 -9.90
C VAL A 443 28.45 5.17 -9.42
N GLY A 444 28.11 4.63 -8.24
CA GLY A 444 28.83 3.50 -7.66
C GLY A 444 28.73 2.23 -8.50
N ASN A 445 27.56 1.91 -9.03
CA ASN A 445 27.38 0.74 -9.90
C ASN A 445 27.99 0.96 -11.29
N ALA A 446 27.95 2.19 -11.83
CA ALA A 446 28.59 2.52 -13.10
C ALA A 446 30.12 2.38 -13.00
N ALA A 447 30.71 2.85 -11.90
CA ALA A 447 32.14 2.70 -11.63
C ALA A 447 32.52 1.21 -11.54
N LEU A 448 31.77 0.41 -10.78
CA LEU A 448 32.02 -1.03 -10.66
C LEU A 448 31.91 -1.74 -12.01
N CYS A 449 30.84 -1.49 -12.77
CA CYS A 449 30.64 -2.05 -14.09
C CYS A 449 31.78 -1.67 -15.06
N LEU A 450 32.18 -0.39 -15.07
CA LEU A 450 33.27 0.11 -15.90
C LEU A 450 34.59 -0.56 -15.52
N GLY A 451 34.90 -0.63 -14.23
CA GLY A 451 36.10 -1.27 -13.71
C GLY A 451 36.20 -2.74 -14.13
N ASN A 452 35.11 -3.49 -14.04
CA ASN A 452 35.06 -4.89 -14.51
C ASN A 452 35.33 -5.01 -16.01
N CYS A 453 34.84 -4.07 -16.83
CA CYS A 453 35.10 -4.06 -18.26
C CYS A 453 36.57 -3.79 -18.64
N MET A 454 37.40 -3.27 -17.72
CA MET A 454 38.82 -3.03 -18.01
C MET A 454 39.64 -4.30 -18.18
N GLU A 455 39.10 -5.45 -17.76
CA GLU A 455 39.70 -6.76 -17.97
C GLU A 455 39.57 -7.24 -19.43
N VAL A 456 38.74 -6.58 -20.25
CA VAL A 456 38.60 -6.88 -21.68
C VAL A 456 39.76 -6.23 -22.45
N PRO A 457 40.47 -6.98 -23.32
CA PRO A 457 41.56 -6.44 -24.13
C PRO A 457 41.14 -5.18 -24.91
N GLN A 458 42.00 -4.16 -24.91
CA GLN A 458 41.81 -2.87 -25.60
C GLN A 458 40.66 -1.99 -25.06
N ALA A 459 39.85 -2.45 -24.10
CA ALA A 459 38.79 -1.65 -23.50
C ALA A 459 39.36 -0.38 -22.82
N ALA A 460 40.40 -0.53 -22.00
CA ALA A 460 41.08 0.59 -21.36
C ALA A 460 41.69 1.56 -22.39
N SER A 461 42.37 1.04 -23.41
CA SER A 461 42.96 1.88 -24.47
C SER A 461 41.92 2.71 -25.23
N SER A 462 40.66 2.24 -25.32
CA SER A 462 39.57 3.00 -25.96
C SER A 462 39.19 4.30 -25.23
N LEU A 463 39.59 4.41 -23.95
CA LEU A 463 39.37 5.56 -23.08
C LEU A 463 40.54 6.55 -23.09
N LEU A 464 41.61 6.28 -23.84
CA LEU A 464 42.71 7.23 -23.97
C LEU A 464 42.19 8.56 -24.51
N LYS A 465 42.76 9.66 -24.00
CA LYS A 465 42.33 11.05 -24.32
C LYS A 465 40.93 11.41 -23.80
N THR A 466 40.39 10.64 -22.86
CA THR A 466 39.22 11.06 -22.06
C THR A 466 39.66 11.56 -20.69
N ASP A 467 38.75 12.22 -19.98
CA ASP A 467 38.90 12.71 -18.61
C ASP A 467 38.62 11.64 -17.55
N ILE A 468 38.51 10.37 -17.94
CA ILE A 468 38.06 9.29 -17.05
C ILE A 468 38.91 9.15 -15.78
N VAL A 469 40.23 9.35 -15.87
CA VAL A 469 41.13 9.31 -14.71
C VAL A 469 40.76 10.40 -13.72
N GLN A 470 40.49 11.62 -14.18
CA GLN A 470 40.09 12.74 -13.32
C GLN A 470 38.73 12.50 -12.68
N VAL A 471 37.76 11.99 -13.46
CA VAL A 471 36.42 11.65 -12.98
C VAL A 471 36.49 10.59 -11.87
N LEU A 472 37.15 9.46 -12.12
CA LEU A 472 37.28 8.39 -11.14
C LEU A 472 38.10 8.81 -9.92
N LEU A 473 39.16 9.62 -10.10
CA LEU A 473 39.96 10.13 -8.99
C LEU A 473 39.15 11.06 -8.08
N LYS A 474 38.35 11.97 -8.66
CA LYS A 474 37.45 12.84 -7.90
C LYS A 474 36.42 12.04 -7.11
N LEU A 475 35.87 10.97 -7.69
CA LEU A 475 34.92 10.10 -7.01
C LEU A 475 35.57 9.28 -5.89
N ALA A 476 36.78 8.77 -6.12
CA ALA A 476 37.56 8.01 -5.14
C ALA A 476 38.02 8.87 -3.95
N GLY A 477 38.37 10.13 -4.19
CA GLY A 477 38.88 11.07 -3.18
C GLY A 477 37.86 12.07 -2.64
N SER A 478 36.57 11.88 -2.90
CA SER A 478 35.51 12.78 -2.40
C SER A 478 35.37 12.66 -0.88
N ASP A 479 35.38 13.76 -0.12
CA ASP A 479 35.18 13.73 1.35
C ASP A 479 33.72 13.46 1.79
N ALA A 480 32.81 13.27 0.84
CA ALA A 480 31.43 12.90 1.16
C ALA A 480 31.41 11.49 1.80
N GLN A 481 30.46 11.22 2.71
CA GLN A 481 30.27 9.91 3.38
C GLN A 481 29.81 8.77 2.43
N LYS A 482 30.29 8.73 1.19
CA LYS A 482 29.87 7.86 0.10
C LYS A 482 30.82 6.68 -0.07
N THR A 483 30.99 5.87 0.98
CA THR A 483 31.99 4.79 1.04
C THR A 483 31.93 3.82 -0.14
N ALA A 484 30.73 3.40 -0.57
CA ALA A 484 30.57 2.49 -1.71
C ALA A 484 30.99 3.11 -3.06
N VAL A 485 30.74 4.41 -3.27
CA VAL A 485 31.13 5.11 -4.49
C VAL A 485 32.65 5.27 -4.55
N GLN A 486 33.26 5.67 -3.43
CA GLN A 486 34.71 5.81 -3.31
C GLN A 486 35.42 4.49 -3.59
N LEU A 487 34.95 3.41 -2.94
CA LEU A 487 35.51 2.07 -3.11
C LEU A 487 35.41 1.61 -4.57
N ASN A 488 34.23 1.66 -5.17
CA ASN A 488 34.03 1.21 -6.54
C ASN A 488 34.81 2.06 -7.56
N ALA A 489 34.90 3.37 -7.34
CA ALA A 489 35.71 4.26 -8.19
C ALA A 489 37.21 3.98 -8.05
N GLY A 490 37.69 3.74 -6.83
CA GLY A 490 39.08 3.34 -6.56
C GLY A 490 39.44 2.01 -7.22
N ILE A 491 38.57 1.00 -7.11
CA ILE A 491 38.73 -0.30 -7.78
C ILE A 491 38.77 -0.09 -9.31
N ALA A 492 37.83 0.68 -9.87
CA ALA A 492 37.79 0.95 -11.30
C ALA A 492 39.07 1.66 -11.79
N LEU A 493 39.57 2.63 -11.04
CA LEU A 493 40.79 3.37 -11.33
C LEU A 493 42.03 2.48 -11.27
N GLY A 494 42.12 1.60 -10.26
CA GLY A 494 43.18 0.60 -10.14
C GLY A 494 43.20 -0.39 -11.31
N LYS A 495 42.03 -0.93 -11.67
CA LYS A 495 41.87 -1.83 -12.84
C LYS A 495 42.23 -1.12 -14.14
N LEU A 496 41.81 0.13 -14.33
CA LEU A 496 42.14 0.95 -15.49
C LEU A 496 43.66 1.16 -15.64
N CYS A 497 44.35 1.51 -14.55
CA CYS A 497 45.81 1.71 -14.55
C CYS A 497 46.59 0.42 -14.80
N THR A 498 46.06 -0.71 -14.31
CA THR A 498 46.65 -2.04 -14.54
C THR A 498 46.52 -2.46 -16.00
N ALA A 499 45.36 -2.22 -16.60
CA ALA A 499 45.07 -2.60 -17.98
C ALA A 499 45.78 -1.70 -19.01
N GLU A 500 45.99 -0.42 -18.71
CA GLU A 500 46.65 0.54 -19.59
C GLU A 500 47.61 1.45 -18.79
N PRO A 501 48.93 1.13 -18.78
CA PRO A 501 49.92 1.81 -17.94
C PRO A 501 50.06 3.32 -18.17
N ARG A 502 49.62 3.84 -19.32
CA ARG A 502 49.60 5.29 -19.58
C ARG A 502 48.69 6.04 -18.61
N PHE A 503 47.61 5.42 -18.13
CA PHE A 503 46.77 6.02 -17.10
C PHE A 503 47.46 6.06 -15.73
N ALA A 504 48.38 5.14 -15.43
CA ALA A 504 49.17 5.20 -14.22
C ALA A 504 50.13 6.40 -14.21
N ALA A 505 50.69 6.77 -15.37
CA ALA A 505 51.49 8.00 -15.51
C ALA A 505 50.62 9.24 -15.27
N GLN A 506 49.44 9.30 -15.91
CA GLN A 506 48.47 10.39 -15.69
C GLN A 506 48.01 10.49 -14.23
N LEU A 507 47.81 9.35 -13.55
CA LEU A 507 47.43 9.31 -12.15
C LEU A 507 48.53 9.89 -11.23
N ARG A 508 49.81 9.62 -11.53
CA ARG A 508 50.95 10.21 -10.80
C ARG A 508 51.04 11.72 -10.99
N GLU A 509 50.82 12.20 -12.22
CA GLU A 509 50.80 13.64 -12.53
C GLU A 509 49.70 14.39 -11.75
N LEU A 510 48.60 13.71 -11.44
CA LEU A 510 47.49 14.24 -10.65
C LEU A 510 47.65 14.04 -9.14
N HIS A 511 48.82 13.59 -8.65
CA HIS A 511 49.05 13.21 -7.25
C HIS A 511 48.03 12.17 -6.72
N GLY A 512 47.40 11.40 -7.60
CA GLY A 512 46.26 10.54 -7.25
C GLY A 512 46.61 9.21 -6.60
N ILE A 513 47.91 8.87 -6.48
CA ILE A 513 48.37 7.63 -5.84
C ILE A 513 48.03 7.61 -4.35
N GLU A 514 48.13 8.76 -3.68
CA GLU A 514 47.81 8.91 -2.25
C GLU A 514 46.31 8.70 -1.99
N ILE A 515 45.47 9.25 -2.87
CA ILE A 515 44.02 9.08 -2.85
C ILE A 515 43.64 7.61 -3.05
N LEU A 516 44.25 6.93 -4.02
CA LEU A 516 43.97 5.52 -4.28
C LEU A 516 44.38 4.62 -3.09
N ASN A 517 45.52 4.91 -2.45
CA ASN A 517 45.94 4.22 -1.22
C ASN A 517 44.97 4.47 -0.06
N SER A 518 44.33 5.64 0.01
CA SER A 518 43.32 5.92 1.02
C SER A 518 42.06 5.05 0.87
N THR A 519 41.68 4.70 -0.37
CA THR A 519 40.52 3.83 -0.64
C THR A 519 40.76 2.36 -0.27
N VAL A 520 42.01 1.92 -0.16
CA VAL A 520 42.37 0.54 0.25
C VAL A 520 41.89 0.23 1.68
N LYS A 521 41.73 1.25 2.52
CA LYS A 521 41.19 1.09 3.88
C LYS A 521 39.80 0.47 3.92
N TYR A 522 38.99 0.67 2.86
CA TYR A 522 37.62 0.18 2.78
C TYR A 522 37.51 -1.23 2.18
N LEU A 523 38.59 -1.80 1.63
CA LEU A 523 38.61 -3.17 1.10
C LEU A 523 38.58 -4.24 2.19
N ASN A 524 39.03 -3.91 3.40
CA ASN A 524 39.07 -4.86 4.53
C ASN A 524 37.73 -4.98 5.28
N ASP A 525 36.76 -4.10 4.99
CA ASP A 525 35.45 -4.03 5.65
C ASP A 525 34.28 -4.51 4.74
N SER A 526 34.57 -5.03 3.54
CA SER A 526 33.56 -5.41 2.51
C SER A 526 33.32 -6.92 2.39
#